data_AF-A0A851GQJ3-F1
#
_entry.id   AF-A0A851GQJ3-F1
#
_cell.length_a   1.000
_cell.length_b   1.000
_cell.length_c   1.000
_cell.angle_alpha   90.00
_cell.angle_beta   90.00
_cell.angle_gamma   90.00
#
_symmetry.space_group_name_H-M   'P 1'
#
loop_
_entity.id
_entity.type
_entity.pdbx_description
1 polymer ?
#
loop_
_entity_poly.entity_id
_entity_poly.type
_entity_poly.pdbx_seq_one_letter_code
_entity_poly.pdbx_strand_id
1 'polypeptide(L)'
;MSKIFGTLAAVFLAVAAFVAFKNKEAKEVEIGDFKKALQVEKTTTNDLNAQIKRRKDAEDLRDQHKDAAVALNKELEKEQADYDTAKKDIVKLEAEFNAKKQELAQAADALKDLPDPEELIPKIKRMRAQLTEATDAIASAEARKANLIDLDTNGKARIKTTRELIELQSSGKSFPTLKTRISSVYRNWGFVILAAGDRQGVVSGSTLDVLRGGDVIAKLKVTAVEAGRASADVVLDSVAEGVTLRAGDTVMAEREEAKPNPATAAN
;
A
#
# COMPACT_ATOMS: atom_id res chain seq x y z
N MET A 1 66.53 39.09 -59.82
CA MET A 1 66.30 38.94 -58.36
C MET A 1 64.86 39.25 -57.92
N SER A 2 64.15 40.21 -58.52
CA SER A 2 62.75 40.55 -58.15
C SER A 2 61.74 39.38 -58.23
N LYS A 3 61.83 38.49 -59.22
CA LYS A 3 60.88 37.37 -59.38
C LYS A 3 60.97 36.30 -58.27
N ILE A 4 62.15 36.09 -57.69
CA ILE A 4 62.39 35.10 -56.63
C ILE A 4 61.77 35.58 -55.30
N PHE A 5 61.91 36.88 -54.98
CA PHE A 5 61.28 37.48 -53.81
C PHE A 5 59.75 37.52 -53.92
N GLY A 6 59.21 37.80 -55.11
CA GLY A 6 57.76 37.76 -55.36
C GLY A 6 57.14 36.37 -55.17
N THR A 7 57.81 35.32 -55.66
CA THR A 7 57.35 33.93 -55.44
C THR A 7 57.46 33.51 -53.98
N LEU A 8 58.52 33.91 -53.27
CA LEU A 8 58.69 33.61 -51.84
C LEU A 8 57.62 34.28 -50.98
N ALA A 9 57.28 35.54 -51.30
CA ALA A 9 56.22 36.28 -50.62
C ALA A 9 54.83 35.66 -50.85
N ALA A 10 54.55 35.18 -52.06
CA ALA A 10 53.30 34.49 -52.37
C ALA A 10 53.16 33.17 -51.59
N VAL A 11 54.23 32.39 -51.46
CA VAL A 11 54.25 31.16 -50.64
C VAL A 11 54.03 31.48 -49.16
N PHE A 12 54.68 32.53 -48.64
CA PHE A 12 54.46 32.98 -47.26
C PHE A 12 53.02 33.40 -46.97
N LEU A 13 52.39 34.15 -47.89
CA LEU A 13 50.98 34.53 -47.78
C LEU A 13 50.05 33.32 -47.83
N ALA A 14 50.33 32.34 -48.67
CA ALA A 14 49.54 31.10 -48.74
C ALA A 14 49.63 30.29 -47.44
N VAL A 15 50.82 30.19 -46.84
CA VAL A 15 51.01 29.54 -45.53
C VAL A 15 50.29 30.31 -44.42
N ALA A 16 50.38 31.64 -44.42
CA ALA A 16 49.67 32.48 -43.45
C ALA A 16 48.14 32.34 -43.57
N ALA A 17 47.61 32.30 -44.80
CA ALA A 17 46.20 32.07 -45.05
C ALA A 17 45.74 30.68 -44.59
N PHE A 18 46.57 29.64 -44.79
CA PHE A 18 46.28 28.28 -44.32
C PHE A 18 46.23 28.19 -42.79
N VAL A 19 47.21 28.82 -42.11
CA VAL A 19 47.23 28.87 -40.63
C VAL A 19 46.03 29.66 -40.10
N ALA A 20 45.67 30.78 -40.74
CA ALA A 20 44.50 31.56 -40.37
C ALA A 20 43.19 30.76 -40.55
N PHE A 21 43.08 29.99 -41.63
CA PHE A 21 41.93 29.11 -41.87
C PHE A 21 41.84 28.01 -40.80
N LYS A 22 42.95 27.35 -40.46
CA LYS A 22 42.99 26.33 -39.40
C LYS A 22 42.64 26.88 -38.02
N ASN A 23 43.14 28.07 -37.69
CA ASN A 23 42.78 28.73 -36.43
C ASN A 23 41.31 29.14 -36.37
N LYS A 24 40.69 29.48 -37.52
CA LYS A 24 39.26 29.78 -37.58
C LYS A 24 38.42 28.52 -37.35
N GLU A 25 38.75 27.40 -37.99
CA GLU A 25 38.09 26.11 -37.77
C GLU A 25 38.16 25.69 -36.29
N ALA A 26 39.35 25.80 -35.67
CA ALA A 26 39.54 25.46 -34.26
C ALA A 26 38.67 26.31 -33.31
N LYS A 27 38.58 27.63 -33.57
CA LYS A 27 37.70 28.53 -32.79
C LYS A 27 36.22 28.21 -32.95
N GLU A 28 35.77 27.86 -34.16
CA GLU A 28 34.37 27.50 -34.39
C GLU A 28 33.99 26.20 -33.66
N VAL A 29 34.91 25.22 -33.59
CA VAL A 29 34.73 24.00 -32.79
C VAL A 29 34.64 24.33 -31.30
N GLU A 30 35.56 25.15 -30.77
CA GLU A 30 35.59 25.52 -29.35
C GLU A 30 34.33 26.30 -28.92
N ILE A 31 33.82 27.21 -29.77
CA ILE A 31 32.54 27.91 -29.54
C ILE A 31 31.36 26.92 -29.57
N GLY A 32 31.39 25.93 -30.47
CA GLY A 32 30.39 24.88 -30.55
C GLY A 32 30.34 24.02 -29.29
N ASP A 33 31.51 23.61 -28.79
CA ASP A 33 31.63 22.79 -27.58
C ASP A 33 31.28 23.59 -26.32
N PHE A 34 31.64 24.87 -26.25
CA PHE A 34 31.20 25.77 -25.18
C PHE A 34 29.67 25.90 -25.15
N LYS A 35 29.00 26.09 -26.30
CA LYS A 35 27.54 26.13 -26.37
C LYS A 35 26.88 24.82 -25.94
N LYS A 36 27.45 23.68 -26.32
CA LYS A 36 26.97 22.36 -25.87
C LYS A 36 27.13 22.22 -24.36
N ALA A 37 28.28 22.58 -23.79
CA ALA A 37 28.51 22.54 -22.35
C ALA A 37 27.49 23.40 -21.59
N LEU A 38 27.20 24.61 -22.09
CA LEU A 38 26.23 25.54 -21.50
C LEU A 38 24.78 25.05 -21.60
N GLN A 39 24.45 24.31 -22.67
CA GLN A 39 23.16 23.63 -22.77
C GLN A 39 23.05 22.46 -21.79
N VAL A 40 24.09 21.64 -21.70
CA VAL A 40 24.16 20.51 -20.76
C VAL A 40 24.03 20.99 -19.32
N GLU A 41 24.73 22.07 -18.96
CA GLU A 41 24.62 22.71 -17.64
C GLU A 41 23.17 23.13 -17.35
N LYS A 42 22.54 23.90 -18.26
CA LYS A 42 21.14 24.34 -18.10
C LYS A 42 20.18 23.16 -17.96
N THR A 43 20.33 22.12 -18.78
CA THR A 43 19.47 20.93 -18.69
C THR A 43 19.69 20.19 -17.37
N THR A 44 20.94 20.12 -16.89
CA THR A 44 21.29 19.47 -15.62
C THR A 44 20.72 20.24 -14.43
N THR A 45 20.81 21.57 -14.44
CA THR A 45 20.22 22.41 -13.38
C THR A 45 18.69 22.28 -13.34
N ASN A 46 18.04 22.26 -14.51
CA ASN A 46 16.60 22.07 -14.59
C ASN A 46 16.16 20.69 -14.12
N ASP A 47 16.90 19.65 -14.49
CA ASP A 47 16.64 18.28 -14.04
C ASP A 47 16.86 18.14 -12.52
N LEU A 48 17.93 18.71 -11.98
CA LEU A 48 18.19 18.74 -10.54
C LEU A 48 17.07 19.44 -9.77
N ASN A 49 16.58 20.59 -10.26
CA ASN A 49 15.45 21.29 -9.65
C ASN A 49 14.15 20.46 -9.72
N ALA A 50 13.92 19.76 -10.83
CA ALA A 50 12.78 18.85 -10.96
C ALA A 50 12.88 17.67 -9.99
N GLN A 51 14.08 17.11 -9.80
CA GLN A 51 14.33 16.05 -8.82
C GLN A 51 14.12 16.52 -7.38
N ILE A 52 14.63 17.71 -7.02
CA ILE A 52 14.40 18.32 -5.70
C ILE A 52 12.91 18.48 -5.42
N LYS A 53 12.14 18.95 -6.41
CA LYS A 53 10.69 19.09 -6.28
C LYS A 53 10.01 17.73 -6.06
N ARG A 54 10.33 16.73 -6.89
CA ARG A 54 9.77 15.37 -6.75
C ARG A 54 10.10 14.75 -5.39
N ARG A 55 11.32 14.95 -4.88
CA ARG A 55 11.72 14.46 -3.56
C ARG A 55 10.88 15.12 -2.47
N LYS A 56 10.68 16.44 -2.55
CA LYS A 56 9.84 17.16 -1.59
C LYS A 56 8.39 16.71 -1.64
N ASP A 57 7.81 16.57 -2.83
CA ASP A 57 6.44 16.07 -3.01
C ASP A 57 6.30 14.64 -2.43
N ALA A 58 7.33 13.79 -2.59
CA ALA A 58 7.35 12.44 -2.01
C ALA A 58 7.52 12.43 -0.47
N GLU A 59 8.31 13.35 0.09
CA GLU A 59 8.44 13.55 1.54
C GLU A 59 7.08 13.99 2.13
N ASP A 60 6.41 14.96 1.51
CA ASP A 60 5.09 15.45 1.93
C ASP A 60 4.03 14.32 1.89
N LEU A 61 4.03 13.50 0.83
CA LEU A 61 3.16 12.32 0.72
C LEU A 61 3.44 11.29 1.81
N ARG A 62 4.73 11.01 2.09
CA ARG A 62 5.14 10.06 3.12
C ARG A 62 4.69 10.52 4.51
N ASP A 63 4.79 11.81 4.80
CA ASP A 63 4.36 12.36 6.08
C ASP A 63 2.82 12.33 6.20
N GLN A 64 2.07 12.62 5.12
CA GLN A 64 0.61 12.43 5.10
C GLN A 64 0.20 10.97 5.36
N HIS A 65 0.87 10.00 4.75
CA HIS A 65 0.60 8.58 4.99
C HIS A 65 0.94 8.16 6.43
N LYS A 66 2.00 8.72 7.01
CA LYS A 66 2.36 8.47 8.40
C LYS A 66 1.30 9.02 9.35
N ASP A 67 0.81 10.24 9.11
CA ASP A 67 -0.25 10.85 9.90
C ASP A 67 -1.57 10.07 9.78
N ALA A 68 -1.91 9.61 8.57
CA ALA A 68 -3.07 8.75 8.34
C ALA A 68 -2.95 7.41 9.08
N ALA A 69 -1.77 6.78 9.10
CA ALA A 69 -1.53 5.55 9.85
C ALA A 69 -1.64 5.76 11.38
N VAL A 70 -1.15 6.90 11.89
CA VAL A 70 -1.30 7.27 13.31
C VAL A 70 -2.78 7.51 13.65
N ALA A 71 -3.53 8.20 12.78
CA ALA A 71 -4.97 8.42 12.97
C ALA A 71 -5.75 7.09 12.97
N LEU A 72 -5.45 6.18 12.03
CA LEU A 72 -6.07 4.87 11.93
C LEU A 72 -5.77 4.00 13.17
N ASN A 73 -4.53 4.03 13.66
CA ASN A 73 -4.17 3.34 14.90
C ASN A 73 -4.94 3.88 16.11
N LYS A 74 -5.13 5.20 16.19
CA LYS A 74 -5.92 5.82 17.27
C LYS A 74 -7.40 5.44 17.19
N GLU A 75 -7.95 5.28 15.99
CA GLU A 75 -9.31 4.80 15.79
C GLU A 75 -9.45 3.32 16.16
N LEU A 76 -8.45 2.49 15.80
CA LEU A 76 -8.38 1.09 16.21
C LEU A 76 -8.30 0.92 17.74
N GLU A 77 -7.50 1.73 18.43
CA GLU A 77 -7.41 1.73 19.90
C GLU A 77 -8.77 2.08 20.55
N LYS A 78 -9.49 3.06 20.00
CA LYS A 78 -10.84 3.41 20.46
C LYS A 78 -11.83 2.27 20.24
N GLU A 79 -11.87 1.72 19.04
CA GLU A 79 -12.80 0.64 18.72
C GLU A 79 -12.52 -0.62 19.52
N GLN A 80 -11.24 -0.88 19.87
CA GLN A 80 -10.86 -1.97 20.76
C GLN A 80 -11.24 -1.70 22.22
N ALA A 81 -11.19 -0.46 22.69
CA ALA A 81 -11.70 -0.07 24.02
C ALA A 81 -13.23 -0.18 24.11
N ASP A 82 -13.95 0.24 23.06
CA ASP A 82 -15.41 0.09 22.96
C ASP A 82 -15.80 -1.39 22.93
N TYR A 83 -15.04 -2.22 22.20
CA TYR A 83 -15.20 -3.67 22.16
C TYR A 83 -15.01 -4.31 23.56
N ASP A 84 -13.95 -3.95 24.29
CA ASP A 84 -13.70 -4.45 25.64
C ASP A 84 -14.80 -4.03 26.63
N THR A 85 -15.38 -2.84 26.44
CA THR A 85 -16.51 -2.35 27.23
C THR A 85 -17.76 -3.15 26.93
N ALA A 86 -18.11 -3.32 25.66
CA ALA A 86 -19.26 -4.13 25.23
C ALA A 86 -19.16 -5.57 25.73
N LYS A 87 -17.96 -6.17 25.70
CA LYS A 87 -17.71 -7.51 26.24
C LYS A 87 -17.97 -7.59 27.75
N LYS A 88 -17.54 -6.59 28.53
CA LYS A 88 -17.83 -6.52 29.98
C LYS A 88 -19.34 -6.39 30.24
N ASP A 89 -20.03 -5.60 29.43
CA ASP A 89 -21.47 -5.41 29.55
C ASP A 89 -22.25 -6.68 29.22
N ILE A 90 -21.83 -7.46 28.20
CA ILE A 90 -22.41 -8.78 27.91
C ILE A 90 -22.26 -9.71 29.13
N VAL A 91 -21.07 -9.77 29.75
CA VAL A 91 -20.83 -10.63 30.92
C VAL A 91 -21.71 -10.21 32.11
N LYS A 92 -21.86 -8.90 32.35
CA LYS A 92 -22.76 -8.38 33.39
C LYS A 92 -24.21 -8.73 33.11
N LEU A 93 -24.67 -8.50 31.88
CA LEU A 93 -26.05 -8.77 31.48
C LEU A 93 -26.37 -10.27 31.56
N GLU A 94 -25.40 -11.14 31.26
CA GLU A 94 -25.53 -12.58 31.39
C GLU A 94 -25.61 -13.03 32.87
N ALA A 95 -24.86 -12.40 33.76
CA ALA A 95 -24.97 -12.62 35.20
C ALA A 95 -26.33 -12.15 35.75
N GLU A 96 -26.79 -10.96 35.36
CA GLU A 96 -28.11 -10.43 35.73
C GLU A 96 -29.25 -11.30 35.19
N PHE A 97 -29.13 -11.78 33.95
CA PHE A 97 -30.09 -12.70 33.34
C PHE A 97 -30.18 -14.01 34.10
N ASN A 98 -29.05 -14.61 34.47
CA ASN A 98 -29.02 -15.85 35.25
C ASN A 98 -29.59 -15.66 36.66
N ALA A 99 -29.32 -14.53 37.31
CA ALA A 99 -29.90 -14.18 38.61
C ALA A 99 -31.42 -14.03 38.52
N LYS A 100 -31.93 -13.24 37.56
CA LYS A 100 -33.38 -13.08 37.34
C LYS A 100 -34.06 -14.39 36.97
N LYS A 101 -33.41 -15.25 36.19
CA LYS A 101 -33.91 -16.58 35.85
C LYS A 101 -34.02 -17.49 37.09
N GLN A 102 -33.06 -17.41 38.02
CA GLN A 102 -33.14 -18.13 39.30
C GLN A 102 -34.26 -17.59 40.20
N GLU A 103 -34.43 -16.27 40.30
CA GLU A 103 -35.55 -15.66 41.03
C GLU A 103 -36.91 -16.10 40.48
N LEU A 104 -37.02 -16.20 39.15
CA LEU A 104 -38.22 -16.70 38.46
C LEU A 104 -38.48 -18.19 38.76
N ALA A 105 -37.44 -19.02 38.82
CA ALA A 105 -37.57 -20.43 39.18
C ALA A 105 -38.01 -20.58 40.66
N GLN A 106 -37.44 -19.80 41.56
CA GLN A 106 -37.84 -19.78 42.98
C GLN A 106 -39.25 -19.25 43.17
N ALA A 107 -39.65 -18.20 42.44
CA ALA A 107 -41.01 -17.68 42.46
C ALA A 107 -42.00 -18.68 41.87
N ALA A 108 -41.64 -19.40 40.80
CA ALA A 108 -42.48 -20.43 40.19
C ALA A 108 -42.66 -21.67 41.08
N ASP A 109 -41.63 -22.07 41.85
CA ASP A 109 -41.74 -23.16 42.83
C ASP A 109 -42.51 -22.72 44.09
N ALA A 110 -42.34 -21.48 44.55
CA ALA A 110 -43.17 -20.91 45.64
C ALA A 110 -44.66 -20.81 45.27
N LEU A 111 -44.99 -20.86 43.98
CA LEU A 111 -46.36 -20.87 43.45
C LEU A 111 -47.00 -22.27 43.42
N LYS A 112 -46.24 -23.36 43.63
CA LYS A 112 -46.77 -24.75 43.57
C LYS A 112 -47.35 -25.28 44.89
N ASP A 113 -47.02 -24.69 46.04
CA ASP A 113 -47.33 -25.24 47.37
C ASP A 113 -48.32 -24.40 48.23
N LEU A 114 -49.32 -23.74 47.64
CA LEU A 114 -50.27 -22.89 48.41
C LEU A 114 -51.72 -23.42 48.41
N PRO A 115 -52.26 -23.83 49.58
CA PRO A 115 -53.69 -23.87 49.85
C PRO A 115 -54.21 -22.62 50.62
N ASP A 116 -55.45 -22.23 50.26
CA ASP A 116 -56.44 -21.29 50.88
C ASP A 116 -56.39 -19.74 50.66
N PRO A 117 -57.55 -19.07 50.45
CA PRO A 117 -57.77 -18.22 49.28
C PRO A 117 -58.07 -16.72 49.53
N GLU A 118 -58.08 -16.19 50.76
CA GLU A 118 -58.56 -14.80 50.99
C GLU A 118 -57.47 -13.72 51.13
N GLU A 119 -56.24 -14.05 51.53
CA GLU A 119 -55.11 -13.10 51.53
C GLU A 119 -54.23 -13.18 50.27
N LEU A 120 -54.44 -14.21 49.44
CA LEU A 120 -53.59 -14.53 48.30
C LEU A 120 -53.92 -13.72 47.05
N ILE A 121 -55.13 -13.17 46.91
CA ILE A 121 -55.56 -12.46 45.69
C ILE A 121 -54.70 -11.22 45.38
N PRO A 122 -54.39 -10.32 46.34
CA PRO A 122 -53.52 -9.17 46.07
C PRO A 122 -52.07 -9.59 45.79
N LYS A 123 -51.60 -10.64 46.48
CA LYS A 123 -50.22 -11.14 46.39
C LYS A 123 -49.97 -11.88 45.08
N ILE A 124 -50.93 -12.69 44.63
CA ILE A 124 -50.94 -13.35 43.31
C ILE A 124 -51.04 -12.30 42.20
N LYS A 125 -51.82 -11.23 42.37
CA LYS A 125 -51.88 -10.14 41.37
C LYS A 125 -50.55 -9.39 41.27
N ARG A 126 -49.90 -9.09 42.41
CA ARG A 126 -48.55 -8.48 42.45
C ARG A 126 -47.48 -9.41 41.87
N MET A 127 -47.47 -10.69 42.24
CA MET A 127 -46.52 -11.66 41.73
C MET A 127 -46.73 -11.94 40.24
N ARG A 128 -47.97 -11.97 39.74
CA ARG A 128 -48.23 -12.03 38.29
C ARG A 128 -47.74 -10.78 37.57
N ALA A 129 -47.94 -9.59 38.14
CA ALA A 129 -47.42 -8.36 37.57
C ALA A 129 -45.87 -8.37 37.53
N GLN A 130 -45.22 -8.83 38.60
CA GLN A 130 -43.77 -9.02 38.65
C GLN A 130 -43.27 -10.09 37.67
N LEU A 131 -44.05 -11.17 37.46
CA LEU A 131 -43.74 -12.21 36.48
C LEU A 131 -43.78 -11.63 35.05
N THR A 132 -44.81 -10.85 34.72
CA THR A 132 -44.93 -10.19 33.43
C THR A 132 -43.81 -9.17 33.23
N GLU A 133 -43.54 -8.33 34.23
CA GLU A 133 -42.45 -7.33 34.18
C GLU A 133 -41.07 -7.98 34.04
N ALA A 134 -40.81 -9.07 34.75
CA ALA A 134 -39.56 -9.83 34.63
C ALA A 134 -39.44 -10.51 33.26
N THR A 135 -40.54 -11.00 32.70
CA THR A 135 -40.58 -11.61 31.36
C THR A 135 -40.31 -10.58 30.27
N ASP A 136 -40.92 -9.39 30.37
CA ASP A 136 -40.68 -8.28 29.44
C ASP A 136 -39.24 -7.76 29.54
N ALA A 137 -38.69 -7.71 30.75
CA ALA A 137 -37.28 -7.35 30.98
C ALA A 137 -36.31 -8.39 30.37
N ILE A 138 -36.66 -9.69 30.44
CA ILE A 138 -35.90 -10.76 29.80
C ILE A 138 -35.93 -10.63 28.28
N ALA A 139 -37.11 -10.42 27.68
CA ALA A 139 -37.24 -10.24 26.23
C ALA A 139 -36.41 -9.02 25.74
N SER A 140 -36.43 -7.92 26.49
CA SER A 140 -35.61 -6.74 26.22
C SER A 140 -34.10 -7.01 26.37
N ALA A 141 -33.70 -7.77 27.39
CA ALA A 141 -32.31 -8.16 27.61
C ALA A 141 -31.79 -9.12 26.52
N GLU A 142 -32.61 -10.08 26.07
CA GLU A 142 -32.29 -10.98 24.95
C GLU A 142 -32.11 -10.20 23.65
N ALA A 143 -33.00 -9.25 23.35
CA ALA A 143 -32.86 -8.39 22.17
C ALA A 143 -31.57 -7.54 22.23
N ARG A 144 -31.20 -7.00 23.39
CA ARG A 144 -29.92 -6.29 23.58
C ARG A 144 -28.72 -7.21 23.41
N LYS A 145 -28.78 -8.44 23.95
CA LYS A 145 -27.71 -9.44 23.80
C LYS A 145 -27.51 -9.81 22.32
N ALA A 146 -28.59 -10.02 21.57
CA ALA A 146 -28.52 -10.31 20.14
C ALA A 146 -27.82 -9.17 19.36
N ASN A 147 -28.24 -7.92 19.57
CA ASN A 147 -27.61 -6.76 18.93
C ASN A 147 -26.12 -6.63 19.27
N LEU A 148 -25.74 -6.88 20.53
CA LEU A 148 -24.34 -6.81 20.96
C LEU A 148 -23.49 -7.95 20.36
N ILE A 149 -24.05 -9.15 20.19
CA ILE A 149 -23.37 -10.25 19.50
C ILE A 149 -23.16 -9.90 18.02
N ASP A 150 -24.13 -9.29 17.36
CA ASP A 150 -23.99 -8.85 15.96
C ASP A 150 -22.92 -7.75 15.82
N LEU A 151 -22.87 -6.80 16.76
CA LEU A 151 -21.80 -5.79 16.81
C LEU A 151 -20.42 -6.42 17.04
N ASP A 152 -20.29 -7.37 17.98
CA ASP A 152 -19.04 -8.10 18.26
C ASP A 152 -18.55 -8.85 17.01
N THR A 153 -19.45 -9.54 16.32
CA THR A 153 -19.12 -10.34 15.12
C THR A 153 -18.67 -9.45 13.97
N ASN A 154 -19.38 -8.34 13.72
CA ASN A 154 -19.02 -7.37 12.70
C ASN A 154 -17.73 -6.62 13.04
N GLY A 155 -17.53 -6.24 14.31
CA GLY A 155 -16.31 -5.59 14.79
C GLY A 155 -15.09 -6.49 14.63
N LYS A 156 -15.18 -7.77 15.01
CA LYS A 156 -14.11 -8.76 14.78
C LYS A 156 -13.76 -8.91 13.31
N ALA A 157 -14.76 -8.97 12.43
CA ALA A 157 -14.52 -9.07 10.98
C ALA A 157 -13.77 -7.83 10.46
N ARG A 158 -14.19 -6.63 10.86
CA ARG A 158 -13.52 -5.37 10.51
C ARG A 158 -12.08 -5.32 11.02
N ILE A 159 -11.86 -5.64 12.30
CA ILE A 159 -10.52 -5.66 12.90
C ILE A 159 -9.60 -6.64 12.16
N LYS A 160 -10.11 -7.82 11.79
CA LYS A 160 -9.34 -8.81 11.01
C LYS A 160 -8.93 -8.26 9.65
N THR A 161 -9.88 -7.74 8.86
CA THR A 161 -9.60 -7.18 7.53
C THR A 161 -8.63 -6.01 7.60
N THR A 162 -8.79 -5.12 8.59
CA THR A 162 -7.88 -3.98 8.78
C THR A 162 -6.47 -4.44 9.20
N ARG A 163 -6.34 -5.44 10.07
CA ARG A 163 -5.01 -6.00 10.41
C ARG A 163 -4.33 -6.63 9.20
N GLU A 164 -5.06 -7.39 8.39
CA GLU A 164 -4.52 -7.99 7.16
C GLU A 164 -4.02 -6.90 6.18
N LEU A 165 -4.76 -5.80 6.03
CA LEU A 165 -4.33 -4.65 5.22
C LEU A 165 -3.06 -3.98 5.76
N ILE A 166 -2.97 -3.78 7.07
CA ILE A 166 -1.80 -3.18 7.72
C ILE A 166 -0.57 -4.12 7.61
N GLU A 167 -0.75 -5.43 7.78
CA GLU A 167 0.32 -6.42 7.61
C GLU A 167 0.84 -6.45 6.17
N LEU A 168 -0.07 -6.41 5.17
CA LEU A 168 0.32 -6.33 3.77
C LEU A 168 1.12 -5.04 3.50
N GLN A 169 0.64 -3.89 3.97
CA GLN A 169 1.33 -2.62 3.76
C GLN A 169 2.66 -2.51 4.53
N SER A 170 2.76 -3.06 5.74
CA SER A 170 3.97 -3.02 6.59
C SER A 170 5.03 -4.03 6.15
N SER A 171 4.63 -5.15 5.53
CA SER A 171 5.55 -6.17 5.00
C SER A 171 6.36 -5.69 3.79
N GLY A 172 6.01 -4.54 3.21
CA GLY A 172 6.65 -4.04 1.99
C GLY A 172 6.42 -4.94 0.78
N LYS A 173 5.43 -5.85 0.83
CA LYS A 173 5.04 -6.72 -0.29
C LYS A 173 3.75 -6.21 -0.94
N SER A 174 3.70 -6.22 -2.27
CA SER A 174 2.45 -5.95 -2.99
C SER A 174 1.43 -7.07 -2.79
N PHE A 175 0.14 -6.76 -2.95
CA PHE A 175 -0.92 -7.73 -2.66
C PHE A 175 -0.80 -8.99 -3.54
N PRO A 176 -0.99 -10.21 -3.00
CA PRO A 176 -0.90 -11.44 -3.80
C PRO A 176 -1.90 -11.51 -4.96
N THR A 177 -3.01 -10.79 -4.84
CA THR A 177 -4.05 -10.65 -5.87
C THR A 177 -3.71 -9.61 -6.94
N LEU A 178 -2.61 -8.87 -6.79
CA LEU A 178 -2.16 -7.87 -7.75
C LEU A 178 -1.88 -8.53 -9.09
N LYS A 179 -2.66 -8.13 -10.09
CA LYS A 179 -2.42 -8.44 -11.50
C LYS A 179 -2.57 -7.17 -12.31
N THR A 180 -1.46 -6.71 -12.87
CA THR A 180 -1.41 -5.49 -13.67
C THR A 180 -0.58 -5.72 -14.94
N ARG A 181 -0.34 -4.65 -15.70
CA ARG A 181 0.46 -4.63 -16.91
C ARG A 181 1.42 -3.46 -16.92
N ILE A 182 2.52 -3.63 -17.65
CA ILE A 182 3.41 -2.52 -17.97
C ILE A 182 2.67 -1.58 -18.95
N SER A 183 2.53 -0.32 -18.55
CA SER A 183 1.97 0.75 -19.39
C SER A 183 3.03 1.27 -20.37
N SER A 184 4.21 1.61 -19.84
CA SER A 184 5.30 2.23 -20.61
C SER A 184 6.65 1.77 -20.09
N VAL A 185 7.65 1.65 -20.99
CA VAL A 185 9.01 1.21 -20.66
C VAL A 185 10.01 2.29 -21.05
N TYR A 186 10.82 2.75 -20.10
CA TYR A 186 11.88 3.73 -20.32
C TYR A 186 13.25 3.06 -20.25
N ARG A 187 13.62 2.38 -21.35
CA ARG A 187 14.82 1.52 -21.44
C ARG A 187 16.12 2.24 -21.12
N ASN A 188 16.27 3.47 -21.59
CA ASN A 188 17.49 4.27 -21.40
C ASN A 188 17.72 4.63 -19.92
N TRP A 189 16.67 4.59 -19.10
CA TRP A 189 16.70 4.94 -17.68
C TRP A 189 16.48 3.74 -16.76
N GLY A 190 16.17 2.57 -17.31
CA GLY A 190 16.01 1.34 -16.53
C GLY A 190 14.75 1.28 -15.67
N PHE A 191 13.69 2.05 -15.96
CA PHE A 191 12.43 1.98 -15.22
C PHE A 191 11.21 1.78 -16.12
N VAL A 192 10.11 1.32 -15.51
CA VAL A 192 8.82 1.08 -16.15
C VAL A 192 7.70 1.74 -15.38
N ILE A 193 6.62 2.08 -16.09
CA ILE A 193 5.38 2.58 -15.50
C ILE A 193 4.33 1.48 -15.55
N LEU A 194 3.71 1.20 -14.41
CA LEU A 194 2.65 0.21 -14.25
C LEU A 194 1.27 0.88 -14.38
N ALA A 195 0.31 0.14 -14.95
CA ALA A 195 -1.08 0.56 -15.03
C ALA A 195 -1.87 0.24 -13.73
N ALA A 196 -1.17 0.19 -12.60
CA ALA A 196 -1.72 -0.04 -11.26
C ALA A 196 -0.93 0.78 -10.25
N GLY A 197 -1.58 1.18 -9.17
CA GLY A 197 -1.01 1.88 -8.04
C GLY A 197 -1.57 1.37 -6.72
N ASP A 198 -1.65 2.25 -5.73
CA ASP A 198 -2.03 1.90 -4.35
C ASP A 198 -3.41 1.25 -4.27
N ARG A 199 -4.41 1.79 -5.01
CA ARG A 199 -5.77 1.22 -5.05
C ARG A 199 -5.84 -0.19 -5.60
N GLN A 200 -4.85 -0.61 -6.38
CA GLN A 200 -4.77 -1.93 -6.97
C GLN A 200 -3.85 -2.87 -6.18
N GLY A 201 -3.29 -2.41 -5.05
CA GLY A 201 -2.45 -3.20 -4.16
C GLY A 201 -0.95 -3.16 -4.48
N VAL A 202 -0.49 -2.13 -5.21
CA VAL A 202 0.95 -1.90 -5.42
C VAL A 202 1.53 -1.18 -4.22
N VAL A 203 2.55 -1.75 -3.59
CA VAL A 203 3.20 -1.18 -2.39
C VAL A 203 4.60 -0.65 -2.74
N SER A 204 4.94 0.55 -2.25
CA SER A 204 6.25 1.14 -2.47
C SER A 204 7.35 0.30 -1.82
N GLY A 205 8.48 0.12 -2.51
CA GLY A 205 9.59 -0.73 -2.07
C GLY A 205 9.41 -2.22 -2.32
N SER A 206 8.25 -2.66 -2.80
CA SER A 206 8.00 -4.07 -3.11
C SER A 206 8.66 -4.54 -4.40
N THR A 207 8.96 -5.84 -4.46
CA THR A 207 9.41 -6.51 -5.68
C THR A 207 8.22 -7.13 -6.41
N LEU A 208 8.18 -7.01 -7.73
CA LEU A 208 7.15 -7.54 -8.61
C LEU A 208 7.76 -8.40 -9.70
N ASP A 209 7.07 -9.47 -10.08
CA ASP A 209 7.47 -10.35 -11.18
C ASP A 209 6.79 -9.91 -12.48
N VAL A 210 7.56 -9.85 -13.56
CA VAL A 210 7.04 -9.62 -14.92
C VAL A 210 6.89 -10.95 -15.62
N LEU A 211 5.69 -11.23 -16.13
CA LEU A 211 5.36 -12.46 -16.84
C LEU A 211 5.04 -12.20 -18.31
N ARG A 212 5.54 -13.08 -19.17
CA ARG A 212 5.15 -13.16 -20.58
C ARG A 212 4.98 -14.63 -20.97
N GLY A 213 3.76 -15.01 -21.36
CA GLY A 213 3.45 -16.41 -21.70
C GLY A 213 3.37 -17.36 -20.49
N GLY A 214 3.43 -16.84 -19.25
CA GLY A 214 3.41 -17.63 -18.02
C GLY A 214 4.76 -17.71 -17.32
N ASP A 215 5.85 -17.38 -18.02
CA ASP A 215 7.21 -17.40 -17.48
C ASP A 215 7.62 -16.02 -16.95
N VAL A 216 8.40 -16.02 -15.86
CA VAL A 216 8.98 -14.80 -15.28
C VAL A 216 10.16 -14.36 -16.13
N ILE A 217 10.08 -13.16 -16.71
CA ILE A 217 11.08 -12.62 -17.63
C ILE A 217 11.94 -11.51 -17.00
N ALA A 218 11.49 -10.92 -15.89
CA ALA A 218 12.23 -9.91 -15.13
C ALA A 218 11.58 -9.68 -13.75
N LYS A 219 12.34 -9.11 -12.83
CA LYS A 219 11.86 -8.53 -11.58
C LYS A 219 11.91 -7.00 -11.63
N LEU A 220 10.92 -6.37 -10.99
CA LEU A 220 10.80 -4.93 -10.87
C LEU A 220 10.81 -4.55 -9.38
N LYS A 221 11.48 -3.46 -9.05
CA LYS A 221 11.44 -2.87 -7.71
C LYS A 221 10.64 -1.58 -7.74
N VAL A 222 9.52 -1.54 -7.01
CA VAL A 222 8.64 -0.37 -6.98
C VAL A 222 9.34 0.77 -6.25
N THR A 223 9.48 1.92 -6.91
CA THR A 223 10.13 3.11 -6.36
C THR A 223 9.15 4.20 -5.93
N ALA A 224 8.04 4.34 -6.65
CA ALA A 224 7.01 5.32 -6.35
C ALA A 224 5.62 4.78 -6.69
N VAL A 225 4.63 5.10 -5.87
CA VAL A 225 3.25 4.65 -6.03
C VAL A 225 2.31 5.86 -5.95
N GLU A 226 1.39 5.94 -6.90
CA GLU A 226 0.26 6.87 -6.93
C GLU A 226 -1.06 6.08 -6.81
N ALA A 227 -2.21 6.77 -6.75
CA ALA A 227 -3.51 6.12 -6.56
C ALA A 227 -3.93 5.15 -7.69
N GLY A 228 -3.33 5.24 -8.88
CA GLY A 228 -3.67 4.38 -10.03
C GLY A 228 -2.50 4.05 -10.96
N ARG A 229 -1.29 4.48 -10.62
CA ARG A 229 -0.06 4.23 -11.37
C ARG A 229 1.08 3.99 -10.38
N ALA A 230 2.12 3.30 -10.84
CA ALA A 230 3.34 3.12 -10.08
C ALA A 230 4.55 3.15 -11.01
N SER A 231 5.66 3.65 -10.49
CA SER A 231 6.97 3.57 -11.12
C SER A 231 7.77 2.46 -10.46
N ALA A 232 8.42 1.65 -11.29
CA ALA A 232 9.27 0.57 -10.81
C ALA A 232 10.57 0.48 -11.62
N ASP A 233 11.68 0.29 -10.94
CA ASP A 233 12.99 0.09 -11.55
C ASP A 233 13.14 -1.37 -11.99
N VAL A 234 13.78 -1.57 -13.13
CA VAL A 234 14.08 -2.90 -13.65
C VAL A 234 15.32 -3.44 -12.97
N VAL A 235 15.20 -4.60 -12.33
CA VAL A 235 16.36 -5.30 -11.76
C VAL A 235 17.12 -5.96 -12.92
N LEU A 236 18.18 -5.30 -13.40
CA LEU A 236 18.93 -5.70 -14.60
C LEU A 236 19.42 -7.15 -14.55
N ASP A 237 19.87 -7.62 -13.39
CA ASP A 237 20.38 -8.98 -13.17
C ASP A 237 19.30 -10.06 -13.24
N SER A 238 18.02 -9.67 -13.22
CA SER A 238 16.87 -10.59 -13.25
C SER A 238 16.22 -10.73 -14.63
N VAL A 239 16.70 -9.97 -15.63
CA VAL A 239 16.13 -10.01 -16.98
C VAL A 239 16.64 -11.26 -17.70
N ALA A 240 15.72 -12.09 -18.21
CA ALA A 240 16.07 -13.29 -18.97
C ALA A 240 16.95 -12.94 -20.20
N GLU A 241 17.95 -13.77 -20.48
CA GLU A 241 18.93 -13.53 -21.55
C GLU A 241 18.25 -13.30 -22.91
N GLY A 242 18.61 -12.20 -23.59
CA GLY A 242 18.06 -11.84 -24.89
C GLY A 242 16.62 -11.31 -24.88
N VAL A 243 15.96 -11.24 -23.72
CA VAL A 243 14.58 -10.74 -23.58
C VAL A 243 14.58 -9.26 -23.24
N THR A 244 13.62 -8.52 -23.81
CA THR A 244 13.39 -7.13 -23.42
C THR A 244 11.96 -6.88 -23.01
N LEU A 245 11.80 -6.02 -21.99
CA LEU A 245 10.51 -5.59 -21.45
C LEU A 245 9.74 -4.72 -22.43
N ARG A 246 8.43 -4.95 -22.53
CA ARG A 246 7.55 -4.24 -23.46
C ARG A 246 6.28 -3.78 -22.74
N ALA A 247 5.67 -2.72 -23.26
CA ALA A 247 4.34 -2.35 -22.84
C ALA A 247 3.37 -3.51 -23.11
N GLY A 248 2.53 -3.84 -22.15
CA GLY A 248 1.61 -4.98 -22.21
C GLY A 248 2.09 -6.25 -21.50
N ASP A 249 3.34 -6.35 -21.07
CA ASP A 249 3.78 -7.47 -20.23
C ASP A 249 2.98 -7.49 -18.91
N THR A 250 2.65 -8.69 -18.43
CA THR A 250 1.86 -8.86 -17.19
C THR A 250 2.77 -8.70 -16.00
N VAL A 251 2.30 -8.07 -14.93
CA VAL A 251 3.05 -7.88 -13.69
C VAL A 251 2.21 -8.39 -12.53
N MET A 252 2.83 -9.17 -11.66
CA MET A 252 2.20 -9.74 -10.46
C MET A 252 3.09 -9.49 -9.24
N ALA A 253 2.52 -9.63 -8.04
CA ALA A 253 3.34 -9.68 -6.83
C ALA A 253 4.35 -10.83 -6.92
N GLU A 254 5.56 -10.61 -6.38
CA GLU A 254 6.61 -11.62 -6.36
C GLU A 254 6.06 -12.92 -5.76
N ARG A 255 6.08 -14.00 -6.56
CA ARG A 255 5.80 -15.32 -6.00
C ARG A 255 7.04 -15.72 -5.24
N GLU A 256 6.88 -16.08 -3.97
CA GLU A 256 7.93 -16.72 -3.21
C GLU A 256 8.24 -18.05 -3.93
N GLU A 257 9.29 -18.07 -4.75
CA GLU A 257 9.78 -19.29 -5.37
C GLU A 257 10.07 -20.27 -4.24
N ALA A 258 9.34 -21.39 -4.24
CA ALA A 258 9.64 -22.50 -3.36
C ALA A 258 11.12 -22.84 -3.56
N LYS A 259 11.93 -22.63 -2.51
CA LYS A 259 13.35 -22.98 -2.50
C LYS A 259 13.49 -24.39 -3.08
N PRO A 260 14.38 -24.62 -4.06
CA PRO A 260 14.59 -25.96 -4.59
C PRO A 260 14.98 -26.86 -3.41
N ASN A 261 14.15 -27.86 -3.14
CA ASN A 261 14.40 -28.84 -2.11
C ASN A 261 15.72 -29.55 -2.46
N PRO A 262 16.76 -29.56 -1.59
CA PRO A 262 18.07 -30.13 -1.92
C PRO A 262 18.08 -31.67 -1.99
N ALA A 263 16.94 -32.32 -2.23
CA ALA A 263 16.75 -33.76 -2.12
C ALA A 263 16.72 -34.51 -3.46
N THR A 264 17.35 -33.98 -4.52
CA THR A 264 17.47 -34.72 -5.80
C THR A 264 18.88 -34.61 -6.40
N ALA A 265 19.88 -34.78 -5.55
CA ALA A 265 21.26 -35.06 -5.94
C ALA A 265 21.74 -36.34 -5.24
N ALA A 266 21.05 -37.45 -5.48
CA ALA A 266 21.54 -38.80 -5.23
C ALA A 266 20.67 -39.77 -6.04
N ASN A 267 21.16 -40.14 -7.22
CA ASN A 267 20.95 -41.44 -7.87
C ASN A 267 22.03 -41.59 -8.95
#